data_AF-A0A134AHK6-F1
#
_entry.id   AF-A0A134AHK6-F1
#
_cell.length_a   1.000
_cell.length_b   1.000
_cell.length_c   1.000
_cell.angle_alpha   90.00
_cell.angle_beta   90.00
_cell.angle_gamma   90.00
#
_symmetry.space_group_name_H-M   'P 1'
#
loop_
_entity.id
_entity.type
_entity.pdbx_description
1 polymer ?
#
loop_
_entity_poly.entity_id
_entity_poly.type
_entity_poly.pdbx_seq_one_letter_code
_entity_poly.pdbx_strand_id
1 'polypeptide(L)'
;MHITIRGKETQTDYTTALRKLLTQRLNKSIESLYKIESFISTIEDDRVRYVFTRRYIDKASWKRISGEMGSSDESYARKIHDRYAKSYF
;
A
#
# COMPACT_ATOMS: atom_id res chain seq x y z
N MET A 1 -18.11 32.48 -43.73
CA MET A 1 -18.54 31.34 -42.89
C MET A 1 -17.59 31.25 -41.71
N HIS A 2 -18.08 31.34 -40.47
CA HIS A 2 -17.28 31.07 -39.27
C HIS A 2 -17.62 29.65 -38.80
N ILE A 3 -16.68 28.73 -38.94
CA ILE A 3 -16.83 27.36 -38.43
C ILE A 3 -16.13 27.34 -37.06
N THR A 4 -16.92 27.43 -35.99
CA THR A 4 -16.42 27.26 -34.63
C THR A 4 -16.17 25.78 -34.37
N ILE A 5 -14.91 25.40 -34.21
CA ILE A 5 -14.49 24.02 -33.96
C ILE A 5 -14.93 23.62 -32.54
N ARG A 6 -16.06 22.90 -32.43
CA ARG A 6 -16.61 22.28 -31.19
C ARG A 6 -15.68 21.26 -30.50
N GLY A 7 -14.46 21.06 -30.98
CA GLY A 7 -13.54 20.00 -30.51
C GLY A 7 -12.80 20.29 -29.20
N LYS A 8 -12.76 21.55 -28.73
CA LYS A 8 -12.00 21.89 -27.50
C LYS A 8 -12.77 21.66 -26.20
N GLU A 9 -14.09 21.78 -26.21
CA GLU A 9 -14.92 21.62 -25.01
C GLU A 9 -14.97 20.15 -24.56
N THR A 10 -15.20 19.21 -25.48
CA THR A 10 -15.29 17.77 -25.19
C THR A 10 -13.98 17.16 -24.66
N GLN A 11 -12.83 17.61 -25.17
CA GLN A 11 -11.51 17.20 -24.69
C GLN A 11 -11.20 17.74 -23.29
N THR A 12 -11.68 18.94 -22.98
CA THR A 12 -11.51 19.57 -21.66
C THR A 12 -12.36 18.86 -20.60
N ASP A 13 -13.58 18.46 -20.96
CA ASP A 13 -14.48 17.70 -20.07
C ASP A 13 -13.95 16.29 -19.79
N TYR A 14 -13.48 15.58 -20.83
CA TYR A 14 -12.88 14.25 -20.67
C TYR A 14 -11.64 14.28 -19.77
N THR A 15 -10.75 15.26 -19.97
CA THR A 15 -9.54 15.38 -19.13
C THR A 15 -9.87 15.76 -17.69
N THR A 16 -10.93 16.54 -17.47
CA THR A 16 -11.43 16.89 -16.12
C THR A 16 -12.01 15.66 -15.41
N ALA A 17 -12.84 14.87 -16.08
CA ALA A 17 -13.37 13.62 -15.55
C ALA A 17 -12.25 12.62 -15.21
N LEU A 18 -11.25 12.49 -16.08
CA LEU A 18 -10.10 11.63 -15.84
C LEU A 18 -9.28 12.08 -14.63
N ARG A 19 -9.00 13.38 -14.50
CA ARG A 19 -8.32 13.94 -13.31
C ARG A 19 -9.09 13.67 -12.02
N LYS A 20 -10.41 13.83 -12.05
CA LYS A 20 -11.27 13.53 -10.90
C LYS A 20 -11.17 12.05 -10.51
N LEU A 21 -11.23 11.13 -11.48
CA LEU A 21 -11.08 9.70 -11.25
C LEU A 21 -9.71 9.34 -10.68
N LEU A 22 -8.63 9.89 -11.25
CA LEU A 22 -7.26 9.67 -10.75
C LEU A 22 -7.09 10.19 -9.32
N THR A 23 -7.65 11.36 -9.01
CA THR A 23 -7.61 11.94 -7.66
C THR A 23 -8.36 11.05 -6.66
N GLN A 24 -9.54 10.55 -7.02
CA GLN A 24 -10.29 9.62 -6.17
C GLN A 24 -9.51 8.32 -5.90
N ARG A 25 -8.86 7.77 -6.92
CA ARG A 25 -8.01 6.56 -6.79
C ARG A 25 -6.77 6.82 -5.93
N LEU A 26 -6.16 7.99 -6.06
CA LEU A 26 -5.02 8.40 -5.24
C LEU A 26 -5.45 8.50 -3.78
N ASN A 27 -6.53 9.22 -3.49
CA ASN A 27 -7.03 9.38 -2.13
C ASN A 27 -7.36 8.04 -1.47
N LYS A 28 -8.02 7.13 -2.20
CA LYS A 28 -8.31 5.77 -1.71
C LYS A 28 -7.04 4.98 -1.40
N SER A 29 -6.00 5.14 -2.22
CA SER A 29 -4.71 4.50 -2.01
C SER A 29 -4.00 5.05 -0.77
N ILE A 30 -4.02 6.38 -0.58
CA ILE A 30 -3.46 7.04 0.60
C ILE A 30 -4.20 6.61 1.87
N GLU A 31 -5.54 6.58 1.84
CA GLU A 31 -6.34 6.12 2.98
C GLU A 31 -6.02 4.66 3.34
N SER A 32 -5.83 3.81 2.33
CA SER A 32 -5.45 2.41 2.55
C SER A 32 -4.06 2.27 3.15
N LEU A 33 -3.08 3.06 2.69
CA LEU A 33 -1.74 3.12 3.30
C LEU A 33 -1.81 3.57 4.75
N TYR A 34 -2.55 4.64 5.03
CA TYR A 34 -2.72 5.15 6.38
C TYR A 34 -3.34 4.10 7.33
N LYS A 35 -4.33 3.33 6.86
CA LYS A 35 -4.91 2.22 7.63
C LYS A 35 -3.89 1.14 7.96
N ILE A 36 -3.02 0.79 7.00
CA ILE A 36 -1.95 -0.20 7.21
C ILE A 36 -0.93 0.34 8.21
N GLU A 37 -0.44 1.56 8.04
CA GLU A 37 0.53 2.19 8.95
C GLU A 37 -0.04 2.33 10.37
N SER A 38 -1.29 2.77 10.49
CA SER A 38 -1.99 2.88 11.77
C SER A 38 -2.18 1.52 12.44
N PHE A 39 -2.50 0.48 11.68
CA PHE A 39 -2.55 -0.87 12.23
C PHE A 39 -1.18 -1.32 12.73
N ILE A 40 -0.12 -1.13 11.95
CA ILE A 40 1.24 -1.54 12.32
C ILE A 40 1.71 -0.80 13.58
N SER A 41 1.37 0.49 13.73
CA SER A 41 1.78 1.27 14.91
C SER A 41 1.14 0.77 16.22
N THR A 42 0.03 0.04 16.16
CA THR A 42 -0.62 -0.58 17.33
C THR A 42 0.02 -1.90 17.78
N ILE A 43 0.91 -2.50 16.97
CA ILE A 43 1.55 -3.78 17.29
C ILE A 43 2.62 -3.56 18.37
N GLU A 44 2.38 -4.05 19.59
CA GLU A 44 3.31 -3.85 20.72
C GLU A 44 4.67 -4.52 20.50
N ASP A 45 4.70 -5.77 20.03
CA ASP A 45 5.94 -6.52 19.81
C ASP A 45 6.77 -5.90 18.68
N ASP A 46 7.96 -5.40 19.01
CA ASP A 46 8.87 -4.73 18.08
C ASP A 46 9.29 -5.62 16.90
N ARG A 47 9.48 -6.93 17.13
CA ARG A 47 9.85 -7.87 16.06
C ARG A 47 8.69 -8.09 15.10
N VAL A 48 7.48 -8.24 15.62
CA VAL A 48 6.28 -8.35 14.80
C VAL A 48 6.08 -7.04 14.02
N ARG A 49 6.16 -5.89 14.68
CA ARG A 49 6.03 -4.57 14.05
C ARG A 49 7.05 -4.38 12.92
N TYR A 50 8.29 -4.79 13.15
CA TYR A 50 9.34 -4.79 12.13
C TYR A 50 8.95 -5.66 10.93
N VAL A 51 8.57 -6.92 11.16
CA VAL A 51 8.16 -7.85 10.09
C VAL A 51 7.02 -7.26 9.26
N PHE A 52 5.98 -6.71 9.89
CA PHE A 52 4.85 -6.10 9.20
C PHE A 52 5.25 -4.84 8.42
N THR A 53 6.09 -3.97 9.00
CA THR A 53 6.61 -2.77 8.32
C THR A 53 7.38 -3.17 7.06
N ARG A 54 8.35 -4.07 7.18
CA ARG A 54 9.15 -4.54 6.04
C ARG A 54 8.27 -5.20 4.98
N ARG A 55 7.23 -5.93 5.40
CA ARG A 55 6.37 -6.67 4.48
C ARG A 55 5.40 -5.77 3.71
N TYR A 56 4.71 -4.86 4.40
CA TYR A 56 3.58 -4.12 3.84
C TYR A 56 3.91 -2.69 3.43
N ILE A 57 4.91 -2.07 4.07
CA ILE A 57 5.38 -0.72 3.71
C ILE A 57 6.52 -0.83 2.70
N ASP A 58 7.60 -1.55 3.06
CA ASP A 58 8.80 -1.64 2.22
C ASP A 58 8.71 -2.69 1.10
N LYS A 59 7.63 -3.49 1.10
CA LYS A 59 7.37 -4.57 0.12
C LYS A 59 8.51 -5.58 0.00
N ALA A 60 9.23 -5.83 1.10
CA ALA A 60 10.32 -6.79 1.14
C ALA A 60 9.82 -8.24 0.99
N SER A 61 10.66 -9.09 0.41
CA SER A 61 10.41 -10.55 0.34
C SER A 61 10.65 -11.21 1.70
N TRP A 62 9.97 -12.33 1.96
CA TRP A 62 10.14 -13.09 3.21
C TRP A 62 11.59 -13.51 3.47
N LYS A 63 12.30 -13.89 2.40
CA LYS A 63 13.73 -14.20 2.44
C LYS A 63 14.57 -13.00 2.89
N ARG A 64 14.30 -11.80 2.35
CA ARG A 64 15.01 -10.58 2.72
C ARG A 64 14.77 -10.23 4.19
N ILE A 65 13.51 -10.25 4.64
CA ILE A 65 13.15 -9.96 6.03
C ILE A 65 13.81 -10.96 6.98
N SER A 66 13.74 -12.25 6.65
CA SER A 66 14.37 -13.29 7.48
C SER A 66 15.88 -13.10 7.56
N GLY A 67 16.53 -12.77 6.43
CA GLY A 67 17.97 -12.47 6.39
C GLY A 67 18.35 -11.26 7.24
N GLU A 68 17.56 -10.19 7.19
CA GLU A 68 17.74 -8.99 8.03
C GLU A 68 17.56 -9.31 9.54
N MET A 69 16.78 -10.35 9.87
CA MET A 69 16.60 -10.86 11.23
C MET A 69 17.60 -11.96 11.62
N GLY A 70 18.59 -12.27 10.77
CA GLY A 70 19.63 -13.26 11.04
C GLY A 70 19.27 -14.72 10.71
N SER A 71 18.18 -14.96 9.96
CA SER A 71 17.77 -16.29 9.48
C SER A 71 17.96 -16.44 7.97
N SER A 72 18.59 -17.53 7.54
CA SER A 72 18.68 -17.90 6.12
C SER A 72 17.38 -18.53 5.57
N ASP A 73 16.51 -19.01 6.46
CA ASP A 73 15.20 -19.57 6.11
C ASP A 73 14.12 -18.48 6.08
N GLU A 74 13.48 -18.32 4.92
CA GLU A 74 12.38 -17.37 4.71
C GLU A 74 11.15 -17.63 5.58
N SER A 75 11.00 -18.87 6.06
CA SER A 75 9.90 -19.29 6.91
C SER A 75 9.96 -18.61 8.29
N TYR A 76 11.12 -18.09 8.71
CA TYR A 76 11.29 -17.46 10.00
C TYR A 76 10.39 -16.22 10.16
N ALA A 77 10.54 -15.24 9.26
CA ALA A 77 9.68 -14.05 9.28
C ALA A 77 8.20 -14.39 9.05
N ARG A 78 7.92 -15.40 8.19
CA ARG A 78 6.55 -15.84 7.91
C ARG A 78 5.87 -16.44 9.14
N LYS A 79 6.57 -17.26 9.92
CA LYS A 79 6.03 -17.85 11.17
C LYS A 79 5.73 -16.80 12.23
N ILE A 80 6.56 -15.76 12.34
CA ILE A 80 6.31 -14.61 13.25
C ILE A 80 5.02 -13.91 12.83
N HIS A 81 4.91 -13.58 11.54
CA HIS A 81 3.71 -12.97 10.97
C HIS A 81 2.46 -13.83 11.20
N ASP A 82 2.50 -15.11 10.82
CA ASP A 82 1.33 -16.00 10.86
C ASP A 82 0.87 -16.27 12.29
N ARG A 83 1.80 -16.34 13.25
CA ARG A 83 1.46 -16.46 14.67
C ARG A 83 0.67 -15.25 15.15
N TYR A 84 1.15 -14.04 14.84
CA TYR A 84 0.46 -12.81 15.23
C TYR A 84 -0.92 -12.71 14.56
N ALA A 85 -0.98 -13.00 13.25
CA ALA A 85 -2.24 -12.96 12.51
C ALA A 85 -3.29 -13.91 13.11
N LYS A 86 -2.90 -15.13 13.50
CA LYS A 86 -3.80 -16.10 14.14
C LYS A 86 -4.27 -15.71 15.55
N SER A 87 -3.51 -14.89 16.26
CA SER A 87 -3.91 -14.41 17.59
C SER A 87 -4.80 -13.18 17.54
N TYR A 88 -4.73 -12.42 16.44
CA TYR A 88 -5.40 -11.13 16.29
C TYR A 88 -6.72 -11.24 15.51
N PHE A 89 -6.86 -12.24 14.64
CA PHE A 89 -8.03 -12.53 13.82
C PHE A 89 -8.59 -13.92 14.12
#